data_AF-A0A2T7V1K3-F1
#
_entry.id   AF-A0A2T7V1K3-F1
#
_cell.length_a   1.000
_cell.length_b   1.000
_cell.length_c   1.000
_cell.angle_alpha   90.00
_cell.angle_beta   90.00
_cell.angle_gamma   90.00
#
_symmetry.space_group_name_H-M   'P 1'
#
loop_
_entity.id
_entity.type
_entity.pdbx_description
1 polymer ?
#
loop_
_entity_poly.entity_id
_entity_poly.type
_entity_poly.pdbx_seq_one_letter_code
_entity_poly.pdbx_strand_id
1 'polypeptide(L)'
;MPRFRPSAADIAAIRDAARREAKFERVGQVMLEVGRRQSLVSGETSINFALISDDPDWQDTDLDDYEPWTAFTRGVELTPDGRGLLDFYIRRRGDRHLELHGNISVAIAGGKLTTISGYPDIYRGEPS
;
A
#
# COMPACT_ATOMS: atom_id res chain seq x y z
N MET A 1 19.69 -0.11 -3.07
CA MET A 1 18.86 0.57 -2.05
C MET A 1 18.30 -0.47 -1.07
N PRO A 2 17.93 -0.09 0.16
CA PRO A 2 17.30 -1.01 1.11
C PRO A 2 15.97 -1.56 0.56
N ARG A 3 15.59 -2.76 0.99
CA ARG A 3 14.33 -3.40 0.60
C ARG A 3 13.51 -3.74 1.83
N PHE A 4 12.21 -3.46 1.79
CA PHE A 4 11.25 -3.95 2.76
C PHE A 4 10.64 -5.25 2.27
N ARG A 5 10.61 -6.27 3.13
CA ARG A 5 9.84 -7.48 2.90
C ARG A 5 8.85 -7.65 4.06
N PRO A 6 7.53 -7.65 3.80
CA PRO A 6 6.56 -7.73 4.87
C PRO A 6 6.67 -9.07 5.60
N SER A 7 6.60 -9.03 6.92
CA SER A 7 6.46 -10.22 7.75
C SER A 7 5.05 -10.81 7.62
N ALA A 8 4.84 -12.01 8.17
CA ALA A 8 3.51 -12.59 8.25
C ALA A 8 2.53 -11.72 9.06
N ALA A 9 3.04 -11.04 10.11
CA ALA A 9 2.25 -10.12 10.93
C ALA A 9 1.84 -8.87 10.12
N ASP A 10 2.75 -8.29 9.34
CA ASP A 10 2.45 -7.16 8.46
C ASP A 10 1.37 -7.52 7.44
N ILE A 11 1.51 -8.69 6.80
CA ILE A 11 0.53 -9.20 5.83
C ILE A 11 -0.85 -9.36 6.49
N ALA A 12 -0.90 -9.91 7.71
CA ALA A 12 -2.14 -10.08 8.45
C ALA A 12 -2.78 -8.73 8.81
N ALA A 13 -1.98 -7.77 9.28
CA ALA A 13 -2.44 -6.43 9.65
C ALA A 13 -3.02 -5.66 8.44
N ILE A 14 -2.30 -5.66 7.31
CA ILE A 14 -2.76 -5.01 6.06
C ILE A 14 -4.07 -5.63 5.58
N ARG A 15 -4.18 -6.96 5.61
CA ARG A 15 -5.38 -7.66 5.16
C ARG A 15 -6.59 -7.44 6.08
N ASP A 16 -6.39 -7.37 7.39
CA ASP A 16 -7.49 -7.04 8.31
C ASP A 16 -7.91 -5.57 8.19
N ALA A 17 -6.97 -4.64 8.04
CA ALA A 17 -7.29 -3.23 7.79
C ALA A 17 -8.11 -3.08 6.51
N ALA A 18 -7.70 -3.72 5.42
CA ALA A 18 -8.46 -3.72 4.16
C ALA A 18 -9.85 -4.37 4.30
N ARG A 19 -9.98 -5.43 5.11
CA ARG A 19 -11.28 -6.04 5.40
C ARG A 19 -12.20 -5.05 6.11
N ARG A 20 -11.69 -4.32 7.11
CA ARG A 20 -12.45 -3.32 7.87
C ARG A 20 -12.88 -2.15 6.97
N GLU A 21 -11.93 -1.61 6.20
CA GLU A 21 -12.17 -0.54 5.22
C GLU A 21 -13.31 -0.90 4.26
N ALA A 22 -13.20 -2.05 3.59
CA ALA A 22 -14.20 -2.51 2.63
C ALA A 22 -15.47 -3.09 3.27
N LYS A 23 -15.57 -3.08 4.61
CA LYS A 23 -16.69 -3.65 5.40
C LYS A 23 -16.99 -5.10 5.02
N PHE A 24 -15.96 -5.88 4.73
CA PHE A 24 -16.11 -7.30 4.44
C PHE A 24 -16.23 -8.11 5.73
N GLU A 25 -17.01 -9.20 5.67
CA GLU A 25 -17.21 -10.09 6.81
C GLU A 25 -15.92 -10.85 7.17
N ARG A 26 -15.13 -11.25 6.16
CA ARG A 26 -13.98 -12.14 6.34
C ARG A 26 -12.77 -11.67 5.55
N VAL A 27 -11.58 -11.83 6.12
CA VAL A 27 -10.30 -11.52 5.45
C VAL A 27 -10.13 -12.30 4.13
N GLY A 28 -10.68 -13.51 4.04
CA GLY A 28 -10.64 -14.32 2.80
C GLY A 28 -11.33 -13.68 1.60
N GLN A 29 -12.21 -12.69 1.82
CA GLN A 29 -12.87 -11.93 0.76
C GLN A 29 -11.97 -10.82 0.19
N VAL A 30 -10.88 -10.47 0.86
CA VAL A 30 -9.98 -9.39 0.45
C VAL A 30 -9.06 -9.83 -0.69
N MET A 31 -9.14 -9.10 -1.79
CA MET A 31 -8.13 -9.04 -2.84
C MET A 31 -7.49 -7.65 -2.83
N LEU A 32 -6.16 -7.61 -2.92
CA LEU A 32 -5.40 -6.36 -2.92
C LEU A 32 -4.58 -6.27 -4.21
N GLU A 33 -4.58 -5.08 -4.78
CA GLU A 33 -3.64 -4.66 -5.82
C GLU A 33 -2.87 -3.46 -5.32
N VAL A 34 -1.60 -3.35 -5.68
CA VAL A 34 -0.73 -2.24 -5.29
C VAL A 34 -0.86 -1.15 -6.33
N GLY A 35 -1.08 0.10 -5.94
CA GLY A 35 -1.04 1.22 -6.87
C GLY A 35 0.40 1.46 -7.33
N ARG A 36 0.62 1.43 -8.64
CA ARG A 36 1.80 2.04 -9.25
C ARG A 36 1.44 3.49 -9.56
N ARG A 37 2.16 4.43 -8.97
CA ARG A 37 1.97 5.86 -9.22
C ARG A 37 2.99 6.36 -10.23
N GLN A 38 2.62 7.41 -10.96
CA GLN A 38 3.51 8.18 -11.82
C GLN A 38 3.73 9.58 -11.22
N SER A 39 4.98 10.04 -11.23
CA SER A 39 5.29 11.44 -10.96
C SER A 39 4.81 12.31 -12.11
N LEU A 40 4.02 13.34 -11.81
CA LEU A 40 3.58 14.37 -12.75
C LEU A 40 4.72 15.33 -13.17
N VAL A 41 5.84 15.32 -12.44
CA VAL A 41 7.04 16.13 -12.74
C VAL A 41 8.03 15.37 -13.63
N SER A 42 8.51 14.19 -13.21
CA SER A 42 9.52 13.41 -13.96
C SER A 42 8.96 12.37 -14.92
N GLY A 43 7.71 11.95 -14.79
CA GLY A 43 7.11 10.84 -15.53
C GLY A 43 7.55 9.44 -15.05
N GLU A 44 8.41 9.35 -14.04
CA GLU A 44 8.85 8.08 -13.45
C GLU A 44 7.70 7.40 -12.70
N THR A 45 7.74 6.06 -12.64
CA THR A 45 6.71 5.26 -11.97
C THR A 45 7.29 4.39 -10.87
N SER A 46 6.49 4.17 -9.81
CA SER A 46 6.87 3.31 -8.70
C SER A 46 5.64 2.89 -7.89
N ILE A 47 5.69 1.67 -7.33
CA ILE A 47 4.74 1.23 -6.30
C ILE A 47 5.06 1.82 -4.92
N ASN A 48 6.32 2.23 -4.71
CA ASN A 48 6.74 3.03 -3.58
C ASN A 48 6.87 4.47 -4.05
N PHE A 49 5.83 5.27 -3.88
CA PHE A 49 5.80 6.62 -4.42
C PHE A 49 6.70 7.61 -3.66
N ALA A 50 7.24 7.22 -2.50
CA ALA A 50 8.32 7.96 -1.84
C ALA A 50 9.64 7.97 -2.64
N LEU A 51 9.78 7.12 -3.68
CA LEU A 51 10.95 7.12 -4.57
C LEU A 51 10.86 8.16 -5.69
N ILE A 52 9.67 8.67 -5.97
CA ILE A 52 9.39 9.50 -7.16
C ILE A 52 8.74 10.84 -6.80
N SER A 53 8.61 11.15 -5.51
CA SER A 53 8.04 12.40 -5.02
C SER A 53 8.66 12.78 -3.67
N ASP A 54 8.91 14.08 -3.52
CA ASP A 54 9.29 14.73 -2.26
C ASP A 54 8.17 15.64 -1.74
N ASP A 55 7.02 15.70 -2.43
CA ASP A 55 5.84 16.45 -1.99
C ASP A 55 5.24 15.79 -0.75
N PRO A 56 5.16 16.49 0.41
CA PRO A 56 4.58 15.93 1.63
C PRO A 56 3.12 15.50 1.49
N ASP A 57 2.39 16.11 0.54
CA ASP A 57 0.99 15.84 0.25
C ASP A 57 0.81 14.95 -1.00
N TRP A 58 1.91 14.58 -1.68
CA TRP A 58 1.95 13.66 -2.83
C TRP A 58 1.08 14.09 -4.02
N GLN A 59 0.75 15.39 -4.10
CA GLN A 59 -0.13 15.95 -5.12
C GLN A 59 0.54 15.98 -6.50
N ASP A 60 1.86 15.86 -6.53
CA ASP A 60 2.68 15.70 -7.73
C ASP A 60 2.74 14.26 -8.26
N THR A 61 1.91 13.34 -7.75
CA THR A 61 1.79 11.98 -8.27
C THR A 61 0.34 11.60 -8.54
N ASP A 62 0.12 10.79 -9.57
CA ASP A 62 -1.20 10.21 -9.86
C ASP A 62 -1.10 8.68 -10.00
N LEU A 63 -2.25 8.00 -9.88
CA LEU A 63 -2.34 6.57 -10.16
C LEU A 63 -2.11 6.32 -11.65
N ASP A 64 -1.12 5.50 -11.98
CA ASP A 64 -0.80 5.09 -13.34
C ASP A 64 -1.41 3.72 -13.66
N ASP A 65 -1.19 2.73 -12.79
CA ASP A 65 -1.66 1.37 -13.00
C ASP A 65 -1.73 0.58 -11.68
N TYR A 66 -2.18 -0.66 -11.76
CA TYR A 66 -2.23 -1.60 -10.64
C TYR A 66 -1.21 -2.73 -10.84
N GLU A 67 -0.50 -3.07 -9.77
CA GLU A 67 0.42 -4.21 -9.71
C GLU A 67 -0.17 -5.31 -8.81
N PRO A 68 0.11 -6.59 -9.08
CA PRO A 68 -0.41 -7.67 -8.25
C PRO A 68 0.15 -7.59 -6.83
N TRP A 69 -0.60 -8.09 -5.83
CA TRP A 69 -0.15 -8.21 -4.42
C TRP A 69 1.25 -8.86 -4.25
N THR A 70 1.65 -9.69 -5.21
CA THR A 70 2.97 -10.32 -5.25
C THR A 70 4.12 -9.33 -5.48
N ALA A 71 3.87 -8.19 -6.12
CA ALA A 71 4.85 -7.12 -6.28
C ALA A 71 5.30 -6.55 -4.91
N PHE A 72 4.36 -6.40 -3.98
CA PHE A 72 4.66 -5.99 -2.61
C PHE A 72 5.32 -7.12 -1.79
N THR A 73 4.73 -8.32 -1.78
CA THR A 73 5.18 -9.40 -0.88
C THR A 73 6.52 -10.03 -1.27
N ARG A 74 6.98 -9.87 -2.52
CA ARG A 74 8.34 -10.25 -2.95
C ARG A 74 9.42 -9.31 -2.42
N GLY A 75 9.02 -8.11 -2.00
CA GLY A 75 9.87 -7.11 -1.38
C GLY A 75 9.99 -5.86 -2.24
N VAL A 76 9.80 -4.71 -1.60
CA VAL A 76 9.72 -3.40 -2.24
C VAL A 76 10.99 -2.61 -1.98
N GLU A 77 11.46 -1.90 -3.01
CA GLU A 77 12.57 -0.97 -2.87
C GLU A 77 12.17 0.25 -2.05
N LEU A 78 13.01 0.61 -1.09
CA LEU A 78 12.83 1.77 -0.24
C LEU A 78 13.75 2.90 -0.67
N THR A 79 13.42 4.12 -0.25
CA THR A 79 14.34 5.25 -0.35
C THR A 79 15.64 4.96 0.43
N PRO A 80 16.74 5.70 0.17
CA PRO A 80 18.01 5.50 0.87
C PRO A 80 17.90 5.57 2.40
N ASP A 81 16.99 6.37 2.94
CA ASP A 81 16.68 6.52 4.37
C ASP A 81 15.65 5.49 4.89
N GLY A 82 15.24 4.53 4.05
CA GLY A 82 14.39 3.41 4.45
C GLY A 82 12.90 3.74 4.55
N ARG A 83 12.42 4.74 3.80
CA ARG A 83 11.00 5.08 3.70
C ARG A 83 10.32 4.32 2.56
N GLY A 84 9.05 4.01 2.79
CA GLY A 84 8.16 3.52 1.76
C GLY A 84 6.74 3.99 1.97
N LEU A 85 6.07 4.40 0.89
CA LEU A 85 4.66 4.74 0.88
C LEU A 85 4.00 4.04 -0.29
N LEU A 86 2.95 3.27 -0.01
CA LEU A 86 2.25 2.45 -0.99
C LEU A 86 0.75 2.53 -0.79
N ASP A 87 0.02 2.55 -1.89
CA ASP A 87 -1.44 2.43 -1.91
C ASP A 87 -1.84 1.00 -2.25
N PHE A 88 -2.86 0.49 -1.58
CA PHE A 88 -3.51 -0.76 -1.92
C PHE A 88 -4.99 -0.54 -2.22
N TYR A 89 -5.43 -1.07 -3.34
CA TYR A 89 -6.81 -0.99 -3.80
C TYR A 89 -7.52 -2.29 -3.47
N ILE A 90 -8.69 -2.17 -2.84
CA ILE A 90 -9.39 -3.29 -2.23
C ILE A 90 -10.52 -3.73 -3.14
N ARG A 91 -10.47 -4.99 -3.56
CA ARG A 91 -11.52 -5.64 -4.33
C ARG A 91 -12.02 -6.89 -3.63
N ARG A 92 -13.18 -7.37 -4.05
CA ARG A 92 -13.75 -8.61 -3.51
C ARG A 92 -13.28 -9.82 -4.31
N ARG A 93 -12.75 -10.82 -3.61
CA ARG A 93 -12.38 -12.11 -4.21
C ARG A 93 -13.61 -12.78 -4.83
N GLY A 94 -13.48 -13.19 -6.09
CA GLY A 94 -14.54 -13.87 -6.83
C GLY A 94 -15.56 -12.92 -7.47
N ASP A 95 -15.43 -11.61 -7.27
CA ASP A 95 -16.19 -10.64 -8.05
C ASP A 95 -15.65 -10.57 -9.48
N ARG A 96 -16.53 -10.78 -10.46
CA ARG A 96 -16.21 -10.76 -11.89
C ARG A 96 -16.08 -9.35 -12.45
N HIS A 97 -16.71 -8.37 -11.79
CA HIS A 97 -16.69 -6.98 -12.22
C HIS A 97 -15.48 -6.22 -11.66
N LEU A 98 -14.73 -6.84 -10.74
CA LEU A 98 -13.57 -6.26 -10.08
C LEU A 98 -13.94 -4.90 -9.48
N GLU A 99 -15.08 -4.79 -8.80
CA GLU A 99 -15.51 -3.53 -8.20
C GLU A 99 -14.51 -3.08 -7.13
N LEU A 100 -14.22 -1.77 -7.13
CA LEU A 100 -13.39 -1.14 -6.11
C LEU A 100 -14.24 -0.88 -4.88
N HIS A 101 -13.82 -1.42 -3.74
CA HIS A 101 -14.52 -1.29 -2.46
C HIS A 101 -13.85 -0.30 -1.50
N GLY A 102 -12.72 0.28 -1.88
CA GLY A 102 -11.96 1.25 -1.09
C GLY A 102 -10.46 1.10 -1.32
N ASN A 103 -9.67 1.86 -0.58
CA ASN A 103 -8.23 1.77 -0.59
C ASN A 103 -7.67 1.94 0.83
N ILE A 104 -6.48 1.39 1.06
CA ILE A 104 -5.66 1.69 2.23
C ILE A 104 -4.28 2.11 1.75
N SER A 105 -3.61 2.97 2.50
CA SER A 105 -2.22 3.35 2.27
C SER A 105 -1.37 2.84 3.42
N VAL A 106 -0.13 2.44 3.13
CA VAL A 106 0.82 1.98 4.16
C VAL A 106 2.08 2.82 4.17
N ALA A 107 2.59 3.08 5.37
CA ALA A 107 3.86 3.77 5.57
C ALA A 107 4.90 2.87 6.22
N ILE A 108 6.09 2.86 5.63
CA ILE A 108 7.29 2.16 6.10
C ILE A 108 8.31 3.22 6.49
N ALA A 109 8.91 3.09 7.67
CA ALA A 109 10.02 3.93 8.12
C ALA A 109 11.08 3.06 8.81
N GLY A 110 12.35 3.32 8.53
CA GLY A 110 13.45 2.50 9.05
C GLY A 110 13.32 1.02 8.70
N GLY A 111 12.70 0.70 7.54
CA GLY A 111 12.45 -0.68 7.11
C GLY A 111 11.37 -1.44 7.90
N LYS A 112 10.53 -0.75 8.67
CA LYS A 112 9.38 -1.35 9.39
C LYS A 112 8.06 -0.73 8.95
N LEU A 113 7.01 -1.54 8.85
CA LEU A 113 5.64 -1.03 8.70
C LEU A 113 5.27 -0.24 9.96
N THR A 114 4.87 1.02 9.80
CA THR A 114 4.54 1.91 10.93
C THR A 114 3.08 2.32 10.96
N THR A 115 2.46 2.47 9.78
CA THR A 115 1.10 2.99 9.65
C THR A 115 0.35 2.25 8.54
N ILE A 116 -0.94 2.00 8.77
CA ILE A 116 -1.91 1.63 7.75
C ILE A 116 -3.07 2.61 7.88
N SER A 117 -3.37 3.36 6.83
CA SER A 117 -4.43 4.36 6.80
C SER A 117 -5.52 3.92 5.84
N GLY A 118 -6.79 4.02 6.24
CA GLY A 118 -7.98 3.85 5.41
C GLY A 118 -8.99 4.96 5.72
N TYR A 119 -10.12 4.99 5.01
CA TYR A 119 -11.20 5.91 5.31
C TYR A 119 -12.26 5.24 6.20
N PRO A 120 -12.50 5.70 7.45
CA PRO A 120 -11.87 6.83 8.17
C PRO A 120 -10.78 6.39 9.18
N ASP A 121 -10.38 5.12 9.19
CA ASP A 121 -9.59 4.53 10.29
C ASP A 121 -8.07 4.52 10.02
N ILE A 122 -7.27 4.80 11.06
CA ILE A 122 -5.80 4.68 11.02
C ILE A 122 -5.33 3.64 12.04
N TYR A 123 -4.60 2.64 11.58
CA TYR A 123 -3.82 1.72 12.42
C TYR A 123 -2.38 2.23 12.57
N ARG A 124 -1.91 2.34 13.81
CA ARG A 124 -0.53 2.66 14.15
C ARG A 124 0.13 1.40 14.73
N GLY A 125 1.27 1.00 14.20
CA GLY A 125 2.07 -0.07 14.78
C GLY A 125 2.50 0.32 16.20
N GLU A 126 2.58 -0.66 17.11
CA GLU A 126 3.03 -0.39 18.48
C GLU A 126 4.47 0.13 18.52
N PRO A 127 4.78 1.13 19.36
CA PRO A 127 6.15 1.54 19.59
C PRO A 127 6.90 0.38 20.26
N SER A 128 7.92 -0.14 19.57
CA SER A 128 8.90 -1.06 20.14
C SER A 128 9.81 -0.36 21.15
#